data_AF-A0A9C9GPT5-F1
#
_entry.id   AF-A0A9C9GPT5-F1
#
_cell.length_a   1.000
_cell.length_b   1.000
_cell.length_c   1.000
_cell.angle_alpha   90.00
_cell.angle_beta   90.00
_cell.angle_gamma   90.00
#
_symmetry.space_group_name_H-M   'P 1'
#
loop_
_entity.id
_entity.type
_entity.pdbx_description
1 polymer ?
#
loop_
_entity_poly.entity_id
_entity_poly.type
_entity_poly.pdbx_seq_one_letter_code
_entity_poly.pdbx_strand_id
1 'polypeptide(L)' 'MNDLITTLLDCPNLSLRLLDSKTGRSIKTVNNEQLHQICATLQTSENRCLKLQNGAKVIN' A
#
# COMPACT_ATOMS: atom_id res chain seq x y z
N MET A 1 -11.33 16.31 3.89
CA MET A 1 -11.62 15.13 3.05
C MET A 1 -10.90 13.96 3.72
N ASN A 2 -11.63 13.08 4.42
CA ASN A 2 -11.02 11.97 5.17
C ASN A 2 -10.60 10.89 4.18
N ASP A 3 -9.31 10.87 3.83
CA ASP A 3 -8.74 9.81 3.02
C ASP A 3 -8.51 8.59 3.92
N LEU A 4 -8.91 7.41 3.45
CA LEU A 4 -8.75 6.14 4.18
C LEU A 4 -7.29 5.95 4.62
N ILE A 5 -6.35 6.38 3.79
CA ILE A 5 -4.93 6.34 4.08
C ILE A 5 -4.58 7.21 5.28
N THR A 6 -5.11 8.43 5.39
CA THR A 6 -4.84 9.31 6.53
C THR A 6 -5.32 8.68 7.83
N THR A 7 -6.54 8.12 7.84
CA THR A 7 -7.07 7.40 9.00
C THR A 7 -6.22 6.19 9.39
N LEU A 8 -5.69 5.46 8.40
CA LEU A 8 -4.82 4.30 8.65
C LEU A 8 -3.42 4.71 9.14
N LEU A 9 -2.92 5.87 8.72
CA LEU A 9 -1.65 6.43 9.19
C LEU A 9 -1.74 6.88 10.65
N ASP A 10 -2.87 7.46 11.05
CA ASP A 10 -3.12 7.93 12.42
C ASP A 10 -3.39 6.80 13.42
N CYS A 11 -3.61 5.58 12.94
CA CYS A 11 -3.90 4.40 13.76
C CYS A 11 -2.73 3.39 13.73
N PRO A 12 -1.83 3.42 14.73
CA PRO A 12 -0.60 2.60 14.72
C PRO A 12 -0.85 1.08 14.74
N ASN A 13 -2.03 0.65 15.21
CA ASN A 13 -2.41 -0.76 15.32
C ASN A 13 -3.16 -1.32 14.11
N LEU A 14 -3.40 -0.50 13.08
CA LEU A 14 -4.08 -0.95 11.87
C LEU A 14 -3.08 -1.40 10.79
N SER A 15 -3.51 -2.38 9.99
CA SER A 15 -2.75 -2.88 8.85
C SER A 15 -3.68 -3.10 7.66
N LEU A 16 -3.14 -2.95 6.45
CA LEU A 16 -3.82 -3.24 5.21
C LEU A 16 -3.45 -4.63 4.73
N ARG A 17 -4.45 -5.47 4.45
CA ARG A 17 -4.24 -6.79 3.88
C ARG A 17 -4.73 -6.83 2.45
N LEU A 18 -3.84 -7.14 1.51
CA LEU A 18 -4.19 -7.44 0.14
C LEU A 18 -4.53 -8.92 0.03
N LEU A 19 -5.72 -9.20 -0.50
CA LEU A 19 -6.21 -10.53 -0.76
C LEU A 19 -6.24 -10.80 -2.26
N ASP A 20 -5.92 -12.01 -2.64
CA ASP A 20 -6.19 -12.51 -3.98
C ASP A 20 -7.71 -12.66 -4.15
N SER A 21 -8.29 -12.01 -5.15
CA SER A 21 -9.75 -11.97 -5.33
C SER A 21 -10.35 -13.32 -5.69
N LYS A 22 -9.56 -14.24 -6.28
CA LYS A 22 -10.03 -15.56 -6.72
C LYS A 22 -9.95 -16.60 -5.61
N THR A 23 -8.91 -16.55 -4.80
CA THR A 23 -8.60 -17.56 -3.77
C THR A 23 -8.87 -17.07 -2.36
N GLY A 24 -9.11 -15.76 -2.16
CA GLY A 24 -9.25 -15.12 -0.86
C GLY A 24 -7.96 -15.13 -0.01
N ARG A 25 -6.85 -15.63 -0.57
CA ARG A 25 -5.59 -15.78 0.17
C ARG A 25 -4.90 -14.44 0.36
N SER A 26 -4.30 -14.26 1.52
CA SER A 26 -3.48 -13.08 1.80
C SER A 26 -2.24 -13.09 0.91
N ILE A 27 -2.15 -12.10 0.02
CA ILE A 27 -0.96 -11.85 -0.81
C ILE A 27 0.07 -11.09 0.02
N LYS A 28 -0.37 -10.05 0.72
CA LYS A 28 0.51 -9.15 1.47
C LYS A 28 -0.23 -8.47 2.60
N THR A 29 0.47 -8.22 3.70
CA THR A 29 0.02 -7.31 4.75
C THR A 29 0.99 -6.13 4.80
N VAL A 30 0.46 -4.91 4.86
CA VAL A 30 1.19 -3.65 4.98
C VAL A 30 0.83 -3.09 6.35
N ASN A 31 1.80 -2.99 7.24
CA ASN A 31 1.61 -2.42 8.57
C ASN A 31 1.69 -0.88 8.54
N ASN A 32 1.43 -0.23 9.67
CA ASN A 32 1.45 1.23 9.78
C ASN A 32 2.81 1.84 9.37
N GLU A 33 3.93 1.29 9.82
CA GLU A 33 5.27 1.77 9.45
C GLU A 33 5.52 1.73 7.93
N GLN A 34 5.18 0.62 7.29
CA GLN A 34 5.29 0.46 5.84
C GLN A 34 4.34 1.40 5.10
N LEU A 35 3.15 1.67 5.66
CA LEU A 35 2.20 2.61 5.09
C LEU A 35 2.75 4.05 5.12
N HIS A 36 3.43 4.45 6.19
CA HIS A 36 4.12 5.74 6.29
C HIS A 36 5.22 5.88 5.24
N GLN A 37 6.04 4.85 5.06
CA GLN A 37 7.10 4.82 4.03
C GLN A 37 6.53 4.94 2.61
N ILE A 38 5.46 4.22 2.34
CA ILE A 38 4.76 4.25 1.05
C ILE A 38 4.13 5.62 0.81
N CYS A 39 3.48 6.21 1.82
CA CYS A 39 2.86 7.53 1.71
C CYS A 39 3.91 8.62 1.44
N ALA A 40 5.04 8.59 2.14
CA ALA A 40 6.17 9.49 1.88
C ALA A 40 6.73 9.34 0.46
N THR A 41 6.77 8.12 -0.07
CA THR A 41 7.23 7.85 -1.46
C THR A 41 6.19 8.29 -2.51
N LEU A 42 4.90 8.27 -2.18
CA LEU A 42 3.83 8.72 -3.09
C LEU A 42 3.71 10.23 -3.16
N GLN A 43 3.99 10.96 -2.08
CA GLN A 43 3.94 12.43 -2.08
C GLN A 43 4.97 13.06 -3.03
N THR A 44 6.03 12.32 -3.39
CA THR A 44 7.05 12.76 -4.35
C THR A 44 6.75 12.34 -5.79
N SER A 45 5.70 11.54 -6.03
CA SER A 45 5.31 11.06 -7.36
C SER A 45 3.95 11.61 -7.75
N GLU A 46 3.86 12.28 -8.92
CA GLU A 46 2.59 12.82 -9.45
C GLU A 46 1.53 11.73 -9.72
N ASN A 47 1.89 10.45 -9.66
CA ASN A 47 0.99 9.32 -9.79
C ASN A 47 0.71 8.68 -8.42
N ARG A 48 -0.52 8.83 -7.92
CA ARG A 48 -1.01 8.22 -6.67
C ARG A 48 -1.29 6.71 -6.80
N CYS A 49 -0.38 5.97 -7.43
CA CYS A 49 -0.50 4.52 -7.56
C CYS A 49 0.51 3.82 -6.65
N LEU A 50 0.01 2.92 -5.80
CA LEU A 50 0.84 2.06 -4.95
C LEU A 50 1.68 1.15 -5.85
N LYS A 51 2.92 1.54 -6.15
CA LYS A 51 3.89 0.68 -6.84
C LYS A 51 4.38 -0.37 -5.85
N LEU A 52 3.67 -1.48 -5.80
CA LEU A 52 4.16 -2.67 -5.14
C LEU A 52 5.36 -3.16 -5.97
N GLN A 53 6.55 -3.20 -5.38
CA GLN A 53 7.73 -3.85 -5.97
C GLN A 53 7.47 -5.36 -6.09
N ASN A 54 6.69 -5.76 -7.07
CA ASN A 54 6.73 -7.11 -7.59
C ASN A 54 7.72 -7.07 -8.75
N GLY A 55 8.64 -8.03 -8.80
CA GLY A 55 9.59 -8.24 -9.90
C GLY A 55 8.93 -8.61 -11.23
N ALA A 56 8.01 -7.78 -11.72
CA ALA A 56 7.53 -7.80 -13.07
C ALA A 56 8.56 -7.07 -13.93
N LYS A 57 9.47 -7.87 -14.50
CA LYS A 57 10.35 -7.47 -15.60
C LYS A 57 9.51 -6.73 -16.65
N VAL A 58 9.71 -5.41 -16.76
CA VAL A 58 9.22 -4.64 -17.90
C VAL A 58 10.03 -5.10 -19.09
N ILE A 59 9.45 -5.97 -19.92
CA ILE A 59 10.01 -6.32 -21.22
C ILE A 59 9.62 -5.17 -22.14
N ASN A 60 10.64 -4.50 -22.66
CA ASN A 60 10.56 -3.45 -23.68
C ASN A 60 10.09 -4.05 -25.01
#